data_AF-A0A7C6J0L8-F1
#
_entry.id   AF-A0A7C6J0L8-F1
#
_cell.length_a   1.000
_cell.length_b   1.000
_cell.length_c   1.000
_cell.angle_alpha   90.00
_cell.angle_beta   90.00
_cell.angle_gamma   90.00
#
_symmetry.space_group_name_H-M   'P 1'
#
loop_
_entity.id
_entity.type
_entity.pdbx_description
1 polymer ?
#
loop_
_entity_poly.entity_id
_entity_poly.type
_entity_poly.pdbx_seq_one_letter_code
_entity_poly.pdbx_strand_id
1 'polypeptide(L)'
;AAEEQLEELKAAEALAIKKQAALATLNAIDLSKYSIISQELIVGLINEATTQINGASSIAEVEAILEAALDEIEQVLTLEEEAELQDYRERALDDLKNYFNEEDYREEKFEEIQAIILDVEAALNQATTKSAIDQIVDNAKAEIDLIPTKAEQEAEELTELIEEKIQELTTYVNLDLYSEENQATIEQIIESYTEQLRDASSSEEVNTLLSQAKSEIDAIPKKTSGTGCKFGTNVTSIFAIFASLSLIAYLYFKRR
;
A
#
# COMPACT_ATOMS: atom_id res chain seq x y z
N ALA A 1 72.46 -9.61 -27.70
CA ALA A 1 73.08 -8.36 -28.21
C ALA A 1 72.32 -7.81 -29.42
N ALA A 2 72.72 -8.05 -30.68
CA ALA A 2 72.07 -7.39 -31.83
C ALA A 2 70.62 -7.87 -32.11
N GLU A 3 70.35 -9.18 -32.01
CA GLU A 3 68.99 -9.72 -32.17
C GLU A 3 68.05 -9.31 -31.02
N GLU A 4 68.57 -9.27 -29.80
CA GLU A 4 67.85 -8.86 -28.59
C GLU A 4 67.43 -7.38 -28.64
N GLN A 5 68.34 -6.49 -29.07
CA GLN A 5 68.04 -5.07 -29.29
C GLN A 5 67.00 -4.85 -30.40
N LEU A 6 66.99 -5.73 -31.42
CA LEU A 6 66.01 -5.65 -32.51
C LEU A 6 64.60 -6.05 -32.04
N GLU A 7 64.49 -7.08 -31.20
CA GLU A 7 63.20 -7.52 -30.63
C GLU A 7 62.66 -6.50 -29.61
N GLU A 8 63.52 -5.89 -28.79
CA GLU A 8 63.13 -4.78 -27.90
C GLU A 8 62.60 -3.57 -28.68
N LEU A 9 63.25 -3.20 -29.79
CA LEU A 9 62.80 -2.10 -30.65
C LEU A 9 61.42 -2.40 -31.26
N LYS A 10 61.20 -3.62 -31.78
CA LYS A 10 59.90 -4.03 -32.34
C LYS A 10 58.80 -4.00 -31.28
N ALA A 11 59.09 -4.45 -30.06
CA ALA A 11 58.13 -4.43 -28.96
C ALA A 11 57.77 -2.98 -28.57
N ALA A 12 58.75 -2.07 -28.53
CA ALA A 12 58.52 -0.66 -28.26
C ALA A 12 57.70 0.03 -29.37
N GLU A 13 57.98 -0.26 -30.64
CA GLU A 13 57.21 0.24 -31.78
C GLU A 13 55.76 -0.26 -31.75
N ALA A 14 55.56 -1.55 -31.49
CA ALA A 14 54.23 -2.15 -31.38
C ALA A 14 53.41 -1.50 -30.23
N LEU A 15 54.04 -1.25 -29.09
CA LEU A 15 53.42 -0.55 -27.97
C LEU A 15 53.03 0.89 -28.36
N ALA A 16 53.92 1.62 -29.03
CA ALA A 16 53.65 3.00 -29.46
C ALA A 16 52.45 3.07 -30.43
N ILE A 17 52.39 2.16 -31.41
CA ILE A 17 51.25 2.03 -32.33
C ILE A 17 49.97 1.74 -31.56
N LYS A 18 50.02 0.83 -30.58
CA LYS A 18 48.83 0.49 -29.79
C LYS A 18 48.33 1.66 -28.95
N LYS A 19 49.22 2.41 -28.30
CA LYS A 19 48.87 3.65 -27.58
C LYS A 19 48.19 4.64 -28.51
N GLN A 20 48.77 4.90 -29.68
CA GLN A 20 48.19 5.83 -30.65
C GLN A 20 46.79 5.40 -31.11
N ALA A 21 46.61 4.10 -31.37
CA ALA A 21 45.31 3.56 -31.74
C ALA A 21 44.27 3.74 -30.62
N ALA A 22 44.64 3.46 -29.36
CA ALA A 22 43.75 3.63 -28.21
C ALA A 22 43.34 5.10 -28.00
N LEU A 23 44.30 6.03 -28.09
CA LEU A 23 44.02 7.47 -28.02
C LEU A 23 43.13 7.94 -29.18
N ALA A 24 43.32 7.40 -30.38
CA ALA A 24 42.47 7.72 -31.52
C ALA A 24 41.02 7.25 -31.29
N THR A 25 40.83 6.07 -30.68
CA THR A 25 39.50 5.57 -30.29
C THR A 25 38.81 6.52 -29.31
N LEU A 26 39.49 6.93 -28.23
CA LEU A 26 38.92 7.85 -27.25
C LEU A 26 38.55 9.22 -27.84
N ASN A 27 39.41 9.77 -28.71
CA ASN A 27 39.15 11.06 -29.36
C ASN A 27 38.04 11.01 -30.43
N ALA A 28 37.66 9.81 -30.89
CA ALA A 28 36.60 9.62 -31.86
C ALA A 28 35.20 9.55 -31.22
N ILE A 29 35.11 9.60 -29.89
CA ILE A 29 33.83 9.58 -29.17
C ILE A 29 33.02 10.83 -29.55
N ASP A 30 31.81 10.60 -30.05
CA ASP A 30 30.90 11.65 -30.48
C ASP A 30 30.21 12.30 -29.27
N LEU A 31 30.83 13.34 -28.75
CA LEU A 31 30.31 14.12 -27.61
C LEU A 31 28.97 14.80 -27.90
N SER A 32 28.59 14.98 -29.18
CA SER A 32 27.33 15.65 -29.54
C SER A 32 26.09 14.86 -29.13
N LYS A 33 26.23 13.57 -28.83
CA LYS A 33 25.16 12.71 -28.35
C LYS A 33 24.83 12.90 -26.88
N TYR A 34 25.64 13.62 -26.12
CA TYR A 34 25.53 13.71 -24.67
C TYR A 34 25.14 15.12 -24.23
N SER A 35 24.53 15.23 -23.05
CA SER A 35 24.24 16.52 -22.41
C SER A 35 25.54 17.27 -22.05
N ILE A 36 25.49 18.58 -21.85
CA ILE A 36 26.68 19.38 -21.52
C ILE A 36 27.37 18.87 -20.25
N ILE A 37 26.59 18.48 -19.24
CA ILE A 37 27.10 17.92 -17.99
C ILE A 37 27.80 16.57 -18.25
N SER A 38 27.15 15.69 -19.02
CA SER A 38 27.71 14.39 -19.41
C SER A 38 28.96 14.54 -20.29
N GLN A 39 29.02 15.54 -21.17
CA GLN A 39 30.20 15.85 -21.98
C GLN A 39 31.40 16.22 -21.09
N GLU A 40 31.21 17.06 -20.07
CA GLU A 40 32.28 17.41 -19.13
C GLU A 40 32.82 16.18 -18.39
N LEU A 41 31.93 15.27 -17.96
CA LEU A 41 32.31 14.00 -17.34
C LEU A 41 33.12 13.12 -18.30
N ILE A 42 32.62 12.89 -19.52
CA ILE A 42 33.29 12.07 -20.53
C ILE A 42 34.66 12.64 -20.90
N VAL A 43 34.79 13.96 -21.03
CA VAL A 43 36.08 14.61 -21.27
C VAL A 43 37.05 14.36 -20.11
N GLY A 44 36.56 14.36 -18.86
CA GLY A 44 37.34 13.96 -17.69
C GLY A 44 37.89 12.53 -17.82
N LEU A 45 37.01 11.58 -18.13
CA LEU A 45 37.37 10.17 -18.33
C LEU A 45 38.39 9.98 -19.46
N ILE A 46 38.19 10.65 -20.59
CA ILE A 46 39.12 10.62 -21.72
C ILE A 46 40.50 11.16 -21.33
N ASN A 47 40.57 12.26 -20.56
CA ASN A 47 41.84 12.85 -20.13
C ASN A 47 42.59 11.95 -19.14
N GLU A 48 41.86 11.32 -18.22
CA GLU A 48 42.43 10.34 -17.29
C GLU A 48 42.98 9.13 -18.04
N ALA A 49 42.17 8.50 -18.88
CA ALA A 49 42.58 7.36 -19.70
C ALA A 49 43.77 7.71 -20.61
N THR A 50 43.77 8.91 -21.21
CA THR A 50 44.89 9.41 -22.03
C THR A 50 46.19 9.46 -21.22
N THR A 51 46.13 9.96 -19.99
CA THR A 51 47.30 10.03 -19.10
C THR A 51 47.81 8.62 -18.77
N GLN A 52 46.90 7.71 -18.43
CA GLN A 52 47.24 6.33 -18.10
C GLN A 52 47.82 5.57 -19.32
N ILE A 53 47.21 5.69 -20.50
CA ILE A 53 47.69 5.08 -21.76
C ILE A 53 49.11 5.58 -22.10
N ASN A 54 49.36 6.88 -21.96
CA ASN A 54 50.69 7.43 -22.19
C ASN A 54 51.72 6.84 -21.23
N GLY A 55 51.35 6.58 -19.98
CA GLY A 55 52.19 5.95 -18.96
C GLY A 55 52.33 4.42 -19.05
N ALA A 56 51.46 3.73 -19.79
CA ALA A 56 51.43 2.27 -19.86
C ALA A 56 52.74 1.66 -20.37
N SER A 57 53.18 0.55 -19.78
CA SER A 57 54.43 -0.14 -20.10
C SER A 57 54.24 -1.38 -20.97
N SER A 58 52.99 -1.79 -21.21
CA SER A 58 52.66 -2.98 -22.00
C SER A 58 51.40 -2.79 -22.84
N ILE A 59 51.27 -3.60 -23.89
CA ILE A 59 50.07 -3.60 -24.75
C ILE A 59 48.83 -4.00 -23.94
N ALA A 60 48.97 -4.97 -23.06
CA ALA A 60 47.89 -5.44 -22.19
C ALA A 60 47.38 -4.33 -21.24
N GLU A 61 48.29 -3.51 -20.69
CA GLU A 61 47.89 -2.34 -19.88
C GLU A 61 47.10 -1.33 -20.72
N VAL A 62 47.55 -1.02 -21.94
CA VAL A 62 46.83 -0.10 -22.83
C VAL A 62 45.42 -0.60 -23.15
N GLU A 63 45.28 -1.91 -23.41
CA GLU A 63 43.98 -2.53 -23.68
C GLU A 63 43.05 -2.48 -22.47
N ALA A 64 43.56 -2.82 -21.28
CA ALA A 64 42.77 -2.77 -20.04
C ALA A 64 42.32 -1.35 -19.69
N ILE A 65 43.18 -0.34 -19.87
CA ILE A 65 42.82 1.07 -19.63
C ILE A 65 41.76 1.53 -20.63
N LEU A 66 41.91 1.19 -21.91
CA LEU A 66 40.94 1.56 -22.94
C LEU A 66 39.58 0.91 -22.68
N GLU A 67 39.56 -0.38 -22.36
CA GLU A 67 38.33 -1.13 -22.04
C GLU A 67 37.61 -0.50 -20.85
N ALA A 68 38.32 -0.28 -19.73
CA ALA A 68 37.74 0.36 -18.55
C ALA A 68 37.17 1.76 -18.85
N ALA A 69 37.90 2.58 -19.61
CA ALA A 69 37.43 3.92 -19.97
C ALA A 69 36.18 3.88 -20.86
N LEU A 70 36.11 2.94 -21.80
CA LEU A 70 34.94 2.78 -22.67
C LEU A 70 33.73 2.26 -21.87
N ASP A 71 33.93 1.31 -20.95
CA ASP A 71 32.87 0.79 -20.07
C ASP A 71 32.28 1.89 -19.17
N GLU A 72 33.11 2.80 -18.66
CA GLU A 72 32.64 3.95 -17.87
C GLU A 72 31.86 4.96 -18.73
N ILE A 73 32.31 5.21 -19.96
CA ILE A 73 31.62 6.12 -20.89
C ILE A 73 30.30 5.52 -21.38
N GLU A 74 30.24 4.21 -21.62
CA GLU A 74 29.01 3.50 -22.03
C GLU A 74 27.91 3.57 -20.96
N GLN A 75 28.27 3.73 -19.68
CA GLN A 75 27.32 3.93 -18.59
C GLN A 75 26.72 5.34 -18.55
N VAL A 76 27.29 6.30 -19.29
CA VAL A 76 26.77 7.67 -19.37
C VAL A 76 25.66 7.71 -20.41
N LEU A 77 24.46 8.09 -19.99
CA LEU A 77 23.32 8.18 -20.89
C LEU A 77 23.54 9.26 -21.96
N THR A 78 23.15 8.92 -23.19
CA THR A 78 23.00 9.88 -24.27
C THR A 78 21.75 10.74 -24.06
N LEU A 79 21.63 11.84 -24.81
CA LEU A 79 20.46 12.71 -24.82
C LEU A 79 19.16 11.96 -25.16
N GLU A 80 19.25 10.98 -26.07
CA GLU A 80 18.11 10.15 -26.47
C GLU A 80 17.68 9.24 -25.32
N GLU A 81 18.63 8.58 -24.67
CA GLU A 81 18.34 7.70 -23.52
C GLU A 81 17.87 8.48 -22.29
N GLU A 82 18.44 9.67 -22.03
CA GLU A 82 17.97 10.59 -20.98
C GLU A 82 16.51 11.00 -21.24
N ALA A 83 16.16 11.31 -22.49
CA ALA A 83 14.79 11.66 -22.88
C ALA A 83 13.83 10.48 -22.72
N GLU A 84 14.21 9.28 -23.18
CA GLU A 84 13.40 8.07 -22.99
C GLU A 84 13.16 7.75 -21.51
N LEU A 85 14.19 7.94 -20.67
CA LEU A 85 14.08 7.71 -19.24
C LEU A 85 13.18 8.76 -18.58
N GLN A 86 13.24 10.01 -19.03
CA GLN A 86 12.34 11.07 -18.56
C GLN A 86 10.88 10.76 -18.92
N ASP A 87 10.60 10.40 -20.17
CA ASP A 87 9.27 9.99 -20.62
C ASP A 87 8.77 8.77 -19.82
N TYR A 88 9.67 7.88 -19.43
CA TYR A 88 9.34 6.74 -18.58
C TYR A 88 8.93 7.17 -17.16
N ARG A 89 9.67 8.11 -16.54
CA ARG A 89 9.30 8.67 -15.22
C ARG A 89 7.93 9.33 -15.24
N GLU A 90 7.66 10.14 -16.26
CA GLU A 90 6.40 10.87 -16.39
C GLU A 90 5.22 9.93 -16.53
N ARG A 91 5.33 8.89 -17.37
CA ARG A 91 4.31 7.85 -17.50
C ARG A 91 4.12 7.07 -16.21
N ALA A 92 5.20 6.68 -15.54
CA ALA A 92 5.11 5.92 -14.30
C ALA A 92 4.43 6.73 -13.16
N LEU A 93 4.70 8.03 -13.09
CA LEU A 93 4.03 8.95 -12.17
C LEU A 93 2.55 9.14 -12.51
N ASP A 94 2.21 9.29 -13.79
CA ASP A 94 0.81 9.39 -14.25
C ASP A 94 0.03 8.10 -13.94
N ASP A 95 0.63 6.94 -14.22
CA ASP A 95 0.07 5.63 -13.89
C ASP A 95 -0.19 5.49 -12.38
N LEU A 96 0.71 6.02 -11.53
CA LEU A 96 0.52 6.04 -10.08
C LEU A 96 -0.61 6.99 -9.65
N LYS A 97 -0.68 8.19 -10.23
CA LYS A 97 -1.76 9.16 -9.94
C LYS A 97 -3.14 8.66 -10.36
N ASN A 98 -3.19 7.78 -11.35
CA ASN A 98 -4.41 7.11 -11.81
C ASN A 98 -4.69 5.77 -11.12
N TYR A 99 -3.83 5.33 -10.18
CA TYR A 99 -3.96 4.03 -9.50
C TYR A 99 -5.11 3.99 -8.49
N PHE A 100 -5.41 5.13 -7.86
CA PHE A 100 -6.46 5.27 -6.85
C PHE A 100 -7.54 6.26 -7.31
N ASN A 101 -8.70 6.23 -6.66
CA ASN A 101 -9.76 7.21 -6.86
C ASN A 101 -9.90 8.07 -5.60
N GLU A 102 -9.69 9.38 -5.72
CA GLU A 102 -9.82 10.35 -4.62
C GLU A 102 -11.17 10.24 -3.88
N GLU A 103 -12.25 9.97 -4.62
CA GLU A 103 -13.59 9.88 -4.04
C GLU A 103 -13.75 8.71 -3.05
N ASP A 104 -12.87 7.71 -3.10
CA ASP A 104 -12.90 6.56 -2.21
C ASP A 104 -12.26 6.84 -0.84
N TYR A 105 -11.62 8.01 -0.64
CA TYR A 105 -10.86 8.34 0.58
C TYR A 105 -11.42 9.56 1.33
N ARG A 106 -11.41 9.49 2.66
CA ARG A 106 -11.69 10.66 3.52
C ARG A 106 -10.51 11.64 3.40
N GLU A 107 -10.76 12.93 3.64
CA GLU A 107 -9.77 14.01 3.45
C GLU A 107 -8.41 13.69 4.11
N GLU A 108 -8.39 13.31 5.38
CA GLU A 108 -7.16 12.94 6.11
C GLU A 108 -6.40 11.78 5.44
N LYS A 109 -7.11 10.76 4.96
CA LYS A 109 -6.50 9.60 4.26
C LYS A 109 -6.01 9.95 2.86
N PHE A 110 -6.69 10.87 2.20
CA PHE A 110 -6.24 11.38 0.92
C PHE A 110 -4.98 12.23 1.06
N GLU A 111 -4.85 13.02 2.14
CA GLU A 111 -3.62 13.75 2.44
C GLU A 111 -2.42 12.81 2.65
N GLU A 112 -2.61 11.65 3.28
CA GLU A 112 -1.59 10.59 3.39
C GLU A 112 -1.15 10.10 1.99
N ILE A 113 -2.08 9.85 1.08
CA ILE A 113 -1.78 9.48 -0.32
C ILE A 113 -0.98 10.58 -1.02
N GLN A 114 -1.38 11.85 -0.87
CA GLN A 114 -0.67 12.98 -1.49
C GLN A 114 0.77 13.12 -1.00
N ALA A 115 1.03 12.82 0.27
CA ALA A 115 2.40 12.78 0.81
C ALA A 115 3.24 11.70 0.11
N ILE A 116 2.69 10.50 -0.09
CA ILE A 116 3.36 9.41 -0.83
C ILE A 116 3.68 9.86 -2.26
N ILE A 117 2.74 10.51 -2.96
CA ILE A 117 2.96 11.01 -4.33
C ILE A 117 4.09 12.05 -4.37
N LEU A 118 4.16 12.95 -3.40
CA LEU A 118 5.23 13.94 -3.32
C LEU A 118 6.62 13.29 -3.13
N ASP A 119 6.70 12.28 -2.27
CA ASP A 119 7.94 11.54 -2.04
C ASP A 119 8.36 10.75 -3.29
N VAL A 120 7.40 10.17 -4.01
CA VAL A 120 7.65 9.51 -5.30
C VAL A 120 8.17 10.49 -6.34
N GLU A 121 7.60 11.68 -6.47
CA GLU A 121 8.09 12.71 -7.40
C GLU A 121 9.57 13.05 -7.12
N ALA A 122 9.94 13.20 -5.85
CA ALA A 122 11.32 13.44 -5.45
C ALA A 122 12.25 12.25 -5.76
N ALA A 123 11.80 11.02 -5.52
CA ALA A 123 12.57 9.80 -5.75
C ALA A 123 12.77 9.53 -7.26
N LEU A 124 11.73 9.71 -8.09
CA LEU A 124 11.80 9.52 -9.53
C LEU A 124 12.82 10.44 -10.18
N ASN A 125 12.92 11.69 -9.72
CA ASN A 125 13.93 12.64 -10.19
C ASN A 125 15.38 12.19 -9.95
N GLN A 126 15.60 11.27 -9.00
CA GLN A 126 16.92 10.70 -8.71
C GLN A 126 17.15 9.34 -9.36
N ALA A 127 16.09 8.68 -9.85
CA ALA A 127 16.19 7.35 -10.42
C ALA A 127 16.89 7.37 -11.79
N THR A 128 17.98 6.62 -11.94
CA THR A 128 18.80 6.59 -13.16
C THR A 128 18.50 5.40 -14.08
N THR A 129 17.56 4.52 -13.70
CA THR A 129 17.21 3.33 -14.48
C THR A 129 15.71 3.06 -14.44
N LYS A 130 15.18 2.41 -15.49
CA LYS A 130 13.77 1.99 -15.54
C LYS A 130 13.41 1.05 -14.38
N SER A 131 14.30 0.12 -14.03
CA SER A 131 14.09 -0.78 -12.88
C SER A 131 13.97 -0.06 -11.55
N ALA A 132 14.74 1.02 -11.33
CA ALA A 132 14.62 1.81 -10.11
C ALA A 132 13.29 2.61 -10.09
N ILE A 133 12.87 3.13 -11.24
CA ILE A 133 11.56 3.80 -11.40
C ILE A 133 10.42 2.84 -11.05
N ASP A 134 10.44 1.63 -11.62
CA ASP A 134 9.43 0.61 -11.37
C ASP A 134 9.35 0.27 -9.88
N GLN A 135 10.50 0.05 -9.24
CA GLN A 135 10.55 -0.25 -7.81
C GLN A 135 9.99 0.88 -6.93
N ILE A 136 10.27 2.14 -7.28
CA ILE A 136 9.72 3.30 -6.56
C ILE A 136 8.19 3.30 -6.65
N VAL A 137 7.64 3.11 -7.85
CA VAL A 137 6.18 3.13 -8.07
C VAL A 137 5.49 1.92 -7.44
N ASP A 138 6.08 0.73 -7.53
CA ASP A 138 5.52 -0.49 -6.94
C ASP A 138 5.46 -0.40 -5.41
N ASN A 139 6.50 0.15 -4.78
CA ASN A 139 6.49 0.40 -3.34
C ASN A 139 5.41 1.42 -2.95
N ALA A 140 5.26 2.50 -3.72
CA ALA A 140 4.23 3.51 -3.45
C ALA A 140 2.81 2.95 -3.58
N LYS A 141 2.55 2.10 -4.57
CA LYS A 141 1.25 1.39 -4.69
C LYS A 141 0.99 0.52 -3.47
N ALA A 142 2.00 -0.21 -3.00
CA ALA A 142 1.87 -1.03 -1.80
C ALA A 142 1.61 -0.19 -0.54
N GLU A 143 2.17 1.01 -0.44
CA GLU A 143 1.87 1.94 0.66
C GLU A 143 0.45 2.51 0.56
N ILE A 144 0.00 2.87 -0.63
CA ILE A 144 -1.37 3.34 -0.89
C ILE A 144 -2.40 2.25 -0.57
N ASP A 145 -2.14 0.98 -0.91
CA ASP A 145 -3.01 -0.16 -0.62
C ASP A 145 -3.22 -0.41 0.89
N LEU A 146 -2.37 0.16 1.75
CA LEU A 146 -2.51 0.07 3.21
C LEU A 146 -3.39 1.19 3.80
N ILE A 147 -3.74 2.19 3.00
CA ILE A 147 -4.56 3.31 3.44
C ILE A 147 -6.03 2.93 3.30
N PRO A 148 -6.81 2.90 4.40
CA PRO A 148 -8.18 2.42 4.35
C PRO A 148 -9.10 3.42 3.62
N THR A 149 -9.95 2.87 2.75
CA THR A 149 -11.00 3.61 2.04
C THR A 149 -12.12 4.06 2.99
N LYS A 150 -13.02 4.92 2.50
CA LYS A 150 -14.26 5.32 3.19
C LYS A 150 -15.09 4.10 3.58
N ALA A 151 -15.27 3.17 2.64
CA ALA A 151 -16.11 2.00 2.83
C ALA A 151 -15.54 1.06 3.91
N GLU A 152 -14.21 0.90 3.95
CA GLU A 152 -13.54 0.09 4.98
C GLU A 152 -13.65 0.74 6.35
N GLN A 153 -13.44 2.06 6.44
CA GLN A 153 -13.63 2.80 7.69
C GLN A 153 -15.07 2.74 8.19
N GLU A 154 -16.06 2.89 7.30
CA GLU A 154 -17.48 2.77 7.66
C GLU A 154 -17.85 1.36 8.14
N ALA A 155 -17.26 0.33 7.54
CA ALA A 155 -17.46 -1.06 7.97
C ALA A 155 -16.85 -1.33 9.35
N GLU A 156 -15.67 -0.77 9.63
CA GLU A 156 -15.02 -0.84 10.94
C GLU A 156 -15.85 -0.09 12.00
N GLU A 157 -16.24 1.17 11.72
CA GLU A 157 -17.12 1.98 12.58
C GLU A 157 -18.44 1.26 12.90
N LEU A 158 -19.04 0.56 11.93
CA LEU A 158 -20.26 -0.23 12.15
C LEU A 158 -20.00 -1.46 13.04
N THR A 159 -18.88 -2.14 12.83
CA THR A 159 -18.50 -3.32 13.63
C THR A 159 -18.32 -2.94 15.09
N GLU A 160 -17.60 -1.84 15.36
CA GLU A 160 -17.42 -1.31 16.71
C GLU A 160 -18.76 -0.93 17.37
N LEU A 161 -19.65 -0.28 16.63
CA LEU A 161 -20.99 0.07 17.11
C LEU A 161 -21.81 -1.18 17.49
N ILE A 162 -21.76 -2.24 16.67
CA ILE A 162 -22.44 -3.51 16.94
C ILE A 162 -21.94 -4.11 18.26
N GLU A 163 -20.61 -4.17 18.45
CA GLU A 163 -20.01 -4.69 19.68
C GLU A 163 -20.42 -3.87 20.91
N GLU A 164 -20.38 -2.54 20.81
CA GLU A 164 -20.86 -1.63 21.85
C GLU A 164 -22.32 -1.92 22.21
N LYS A 165 -23.20 -2.10 21.22
CA LYS A 165 -24.64 -2.30 21.45
C LYS A 165 -24.97 -3.68 21.98
N ILE A 166 -24.21 -4.72 21.61
CA ILE A 166 -24.31 -6.03 22.23
C ILE A 166 -23.91 -5.96 23.72
N GLN A 167 -22.84 -5.24 24.05
CA GLN A 167 -22.45 -5.03 25.45
C GLN A 167 -23.54 -4.28 26.23
N GLU A 168 -24.11 -3.23 25.63
CA GLU A 168 -25.21 -2.47 26.21
C GLU A 168 -26.44 -3.35 26.48
N LEU A 169 -26.82 -4.21 25.52
CA LEU A 169 -27.96 -5.12 25.66
C LEU A 169 -27.73 -6.19 26.75
N THR A 170 -26.57 -6.85 26.74
CA THR A 170 -26.26 -7.94 27.66
C THR A 170 -26.16 -7.50 29.13
N THR A 171 -25.93 -6.21 29.37
CA THR A 171 -25.87 -5.61 30.72
C THR A 171 -27.10 -4.79 31.08
N TYR A 172 -28.11 -4.75 30.22
CA TYR A 172 -29.27 -3.86 30.35
C TYR A 172 -30.12 -4.11 31.60
N VAL A 173 -30.26 -5.37 32.02
CA VAL A 173 -31.22 -5.78 33.05
C VAL A 173 -30.58 -6.58 34.17
N ASN A 174 -30.98 -6.31 35.41
CA ASN A 174 -30.62 -7.14 36.56
C ASN A 174 -31.62 -8.31 36.70
N LEU A 175 -31.16 -9.51 36.32
CA LEU A 175 -31.95 -10.74 36.33
C LEU A 175 -32.49 -11.11 37.73
N ASP A 176 -31.83 -10.72 38.83
CA ASP A 176 -32.29 -11.05 40.20
C ASP A 176 -33.69 -10.52 40.52
N LEU A 177 -34.12 -9.48 39.80
CA LEU A 177 -35.44 -8.87 39.93
C LEU A 177 -36.57 -9.70 39.30
N TYR A 178 -36.26 -10.77 38.59
CA TYR A 178 -37.20 -11.57 37.79
C TYR A 178 -37.30 -13.02 38.31
N SER A 179 -38.47 -13.67 38.14
CA SER A 179 -38.64 -15.10 38.44
C SER A 179 -37.76 -15.95 37.52
N GLU A 180 -37.44 -17.19 37.91
CA GLU A 180 -36.61 -18.09 37.10
C GLU A 180 -37.15 -18.29 35.67
N GLU A 181 -38.48 -18.43 35.51
CA GLU A 181 -39.14 -18.52 34.19
C GLU A 181 -38.94 -17.24 33.35
N ASN A 182 -39.04 -16.06 33.98
CA ASN A 182 -38.86 -14.78 33.30
C ASN A 182 -37.38 -14.49 33.00
N GLN A 183 -36.45 -14.95 33.85
CA GLN A 183 -35.01 -14.88 33.58
C GLN A 183 -34.66 -15.65 32.32
N ALA A 184 -35.12 -16.91 32.21
CA ALA A 184 -34.89 -17.73 31.01
C ALA A 184 -35.47 -17.08 29.74
N THR A 185 -36.63 -16.42 29.85
CA THR A 185 -37.23 -15.68 28.73
C THR A 185 -36.38 -14.47 28.33
N ILE A 186 -35.89 -13.69 29.30
CA ILE A 186 -35.01 -12.54 29.06
C ILE A 186 -33.69 -12.98 28.42
N GLU A 187 -33.08 -14.07 28.91
CA GLU A 187 -31.85 -14.62 28.35
C GLU A 187 -32.02 -15.02 26.87
N GLN A 188 -33.14 -15.66 26.51
CA GLN A 188 -33.47 -15.98 25.12
C GLN A 188 -33.65 -14.74 24.23
N ILE A 189 -34.27 -13.68 24.76
CA ILE A 189 -34.41 -12.40 24.04
C ILE A 189 -33.02 -11.79 23.79
N ILE A 190 -32.17 -11.74 24.83
CA ILE A 190 -30.81 -11.21 24.71
C ILE A 190 -30.01 -12.01 23.69
N GLU A 191 -30.07 -13.35 23.72
CA GLU A 191 -29.36 -14.22 22.77
C GLU A 191 -29.84 -13.97 21.33
N SER A 192 -31.15 -14.00 21.10
CA SER A 192 -31.77 -13.75 19.79
C SER A 192 -31.42 -12.38 19.20
N TYR A 193 -31.53 -11.31 19.99
CA TYR A 193 -31.20 -9.97 19.50
C TYR A 193 -29.69 -9.74 19.37
N THR A 194 -28.85 -10.45 20.13
CA THR A 194 -27.40 -10.43 19.93
C THR A 194 -27.01 -11.02 18.57
N GLU A 195 -27.65 -12.13 18.15
CA GLU A 195 -27.45 -12.68 16.81
C GLU A 195 -27.89 -11.70 15.73
N GLN A 196 -29.09 -11.12 15.86
CA GLN A 196 -29.59 -10.13 14.90
C GLN A 196 -28.71 -8.87 14.82
N LEU A 197 -28.16 -8.41 15.94
CA LEU A 197 -27.24 -7.26 15.97
C LEU A 197 -25.94 -7.56 15.21
N ARG A 198 -25.41 -8.78 15.28
CA ARG A 198 -24.22 -9.19 14.51
C ARG A 198 -24.46 -9.21 13.00
N ASP A 199 -25.70 -9.49 12.60
CA ASP A 199 -26.10 -9.52 11.19
C ASP A 199 -26.57 -8.15 10.69
N ALA A 200 -26.60 -7.13 11.54
CA ALA A 200 -27.08 -5.80 11.18
C ALA A 200 -26.15 -5.14 10.15
N SER A 201 -26.76 -4.50 9.16
CA SER A 201 -26.06 -3.92 7.99
C SER A 201 -25.94 -2.40 8.04
N SER A 202 -26.47 -1.76 9.09
CA SER A 202 -26.44 -0.31 9.25
C SER A 202 -26.64 0.11 10.70
N SER A 203 -26.18 1.31 11.04
CA SER A 203 -26.38 1.89 12.37
C SER A 203 -27.86 2.10 12.72
N GLU A 204 -28.73 2.37 11.73
CA GLU A 204 -30.17 2.49 11.95
C GLU A 204 -30.80 1.15 12.37
N GLU A 205 -30.40 0.07 11.70
CA GLU A 205 -30.83 -1.28 12.03
C GLU A 205 -30.34 -1.69 13.42
N VAL A 206 -29.06 -1.44 13.73
CA VAL A 206 -28.47 -1.66 15.07
C VAL A 206 -29.29 -0.97 16.16
N ASN A 207 -29.58 0.32 15.98
CA ASN A 207 -30.34 1.10 16.97
C ASN A 207 -31.80 0.63 17.10
N THR A 208 -32.41 0.21 15.99
CA THR A 208 -33.77 -0.33 15.96
C THR A 208 -33.85 -1.64 16.74
N LEU A 209 -32.94 -2.59 16.45
CA LEU A 209 -32.86 -3.89 17.12
C LEU A 209 -32.63 -3.74 18.62
N LEU A 210 -31.69 -2.88 19.03
CA LEU A 210 -31.44 -2.61 20.44
C LEU A 210 -32.69 -2.06 21.16
N SER A 211 -33.40 -1.13 20.52
CA SER A 211 -34.62 -0.53 21.07
C SER A 211 -35.75 -1.56 21.22
N GLN A 212 -35.91 -2.43 20.22
CA GLN A 212 -36.89 -3.51 20.26
C GLN A 212 -36.58 -4.52 21.38
N ALA A 213 -35.34 -4.98 21.47
CA ALA A 213 -34.89 -5.90 22.52
C ALA A 213 -35.20 -5.34 23.93
N LYS A 214 -34.85 -4.07 24.17
CA LYS A 214 -35.13 -3.41 25.45
C LYS A 214 -36.63 -3.32 25.75
N SER A 215 -37.43 -2.96 24.75
CA SER A 215 -38.89 -2.89 24.91
C SER A 215 -39.52 -4.24 25.24
N GLU A 216 -39.02 -5.33 24.65
CA GLU A 216 -39.49 -6.69 24.96
C GLU A 216 -39.09 -7.10 26.38
N ILE A 217 -37.85 -6.82 26.79
CA ILE A 217 -37.37 -7.08 28.16
C ILE A 217 -38.19 -6.29 29.19
N ASP A 218 -38.46 -5.01 28.92
CA ASP A 218 -39.22 -4.12 29.80
C ASP A 218 -40.69 -4.55 29.96
N ALA A 219 -41.25 -5.25 28.97
CA ALA A 219 -42.61 -5.78 29.03
C ALA A 219 -42.73 -7.00 29.99
N ILE A 220 -41.61 -7.62 30.38
CA ILE A 220 -41.61 -8.79 31.26
C ILE A 220 -41.78 -8.35 32.72
N PRO A 221 -42.71 -8.95 33.49
CA PRO A 221 -42.97 -8.53 34.86
C PRO A 221 -41.86 -8.95 35.83
N LYS A 222 -41.51 -8.04 36.74
CA LYS A 222 -40.58 -8.29 37.86
C LYS A 222 -41.28 -9.05 39.00
N LYS A 223 -40.48 -9.69 39.88
CA LYS A 223 -40.97 -10.27 41.14
C LYS A 223 -41.76 -9.21 41.91
N THR A 224 -42.99 -9.52 42.31
CA THR A 224 -43.75 -8.63 43.19
C THR A 224 -43.07 -8.63 44.56
N SER A 225 -42.65 -7.47 45.05
CA SER A 225 -42.22 -7.33 46.43
C SER A 225 -43.42 -7.64 47.31
N GLY A 226 -43.35 -8.76 48.03
CA GLY A 226 -44.40 -9.19 48.96
C GLY A 226 -44.59 -8.16 50.06
N THR A 227 -45.45 -7.16 49.83
CA THR A 227 -46.19 -6.50 50.90
C THR A 227 -47.54 -7.18 50.91
N GLY A 228 -47.74 -8.05 51.90
CA GLY A 228 -48.90 -8.93 51.97
C GLY A 228 -50.22 -8.18 51.87
N CYS A 229 -50.94 -8.40 50.77
CA CYS A 229 -52.39 -8.33 50.73
C CYS A 229 -52.91 -9.62 50.10
N LYS A 230 -53.60 -10.43 50.92
CA LYS A 230 -54.36 -11.59 50.49
C LYS A 230 -55.42 -11.14 49.47
N PHE A 231 -55.33 -11.61 48.23
CA PHE A 231 -56.49 -11.63 47.34
C PHE A 231 -56.66 -13.03 46.75
N GLY A 232 -57.85 -13.58 46.98
CA GLY A 232 -58.25 -14.90 46.54
C GLY A 232 -58.54 -14.97 45.05
N THR A 233 -58.29 -16.16 44.50
CA THR A 233 -58.93 -16.77 43.33
C THR A 233 -59.24 -15.86 42.13
N ASN A 234 -58.38 -15.91 41.11
CA ASN A 234 -58.71 -16.39 39.75
C ASN A 234 -57.50 -16.13 38.85
N VAL A 235 -56.65 -17.14 38.66
CA VAL A 235 -55.68 -17.17 37.57
C VAL A 235 -56.42 -17.45 36.27
N THR A 236 -56.68 -16.41 35.49
CA THR A 236 -56.92 -16.57 34.05
C THR A 236 -55.59 -16.38 33.35
N SER A 237 -55.02 -17.52 32.94
CA SER A 237 -53.90 -17.61 32.04
C SER A 237 -54.24 -16.85 30.75
N ILE A 238 -53.61 -15.70 30.52
CA ILE A 238 -53.60 -15.09 29.19
C ILE A 238 -52.40 -15.68 28.46
N PHE A 239 -52.74 -16.66 27.62
CA PHE A 239 -51.92 -17.19 26.56
C PHE A 239 -51.40 -16.08 25.64
N ALA A 240 -50.12 -16.20 25.30
CA ALA A 240 -49.54 -15.96 23.98
C ALA A 240 -50.15 -14.84 23.12
N ILE A 241 -49.37 -13.77 22.95
CA ILE A 241 -49.31 -13.07 21.67
C ILE A 241 -47.86 -13.19 21.18
N PHE A 242 -47.57 -14.33 20.54
CA PHE A 242 -46.49 -14.38 19.55
C PHE A 242 -47.03 -13.69 18.29
N ALA A 243 -46.77 -12.39 18.17
CA ALA A 243 -47.05 -11.64 16.95
C ALA A 243 -45.73 -11.20 16.32
N SER A 244 -45.34 -12.00 15.33
CA SER A 244 -44.78 -11.59 14.05
C SER A 244 -43.55 -10.68 14.04
N LEU A 245 -42.37 -11.27 13.73
CA LEU A 245 -41.37 -10.61 12.87
C LEU A 245 -40.66 -11.60 11.92
N SER A 246 -41.35 -12.65 11.46
CA SER A 246 -40.89 -13.48 10.33
C SER A 246 -41.21 -12.86 8.97
N LEU A 247 -41.04 -11.53 8.80
CA LEU A 247 -41.24 -10.87 7.49
C LEU A 247 -39.97 -10.27 6.90
N ILE A 248 -38.93 -9.98 7.70
CA ILE A 248 -37.69 -9.39 7.18
C ILE A 248 -36.75 -10.47 6.61
N ALA A 249 -36.68 -11.66 7.24
CA ALA A 249 -35.92 -12.80 6.71
C ALA A 249 -36.46 -13.38 5.38
N TYR A 250 -37.77 -13.24 5.09
CA TYR A 250 -38.36 -13.75 3.84
C TYR A 250 -37.99 -12.89 2.61
N LEU A 251 -37.65 -11.62 2.80
CA LEU A 251 -37.18 -10.76 1.71
C LEU A 251 -35.69 -10.96 1.39
N TYR A 252 -34.89 -11.44 2.35
CA TYR A 252 -33.46 -11.70 2.13
C TYR A 252 -33.20 -13.00 1.34
N PHE A 253 -34.04 -14.03 1.47
CA PHE A 253 -33.84 -15.30 0.76
C PHE A 253 -34.18 -15.26 -0.75
N LYS A 254 -34.90 -14.24 -1.25
CA LYS A 254 -35.35 -14.18 -2.66
C LYS A 254 -34.45 -13.32 -3.56
N ARG A 255 -33.33 -12.78 -3.07
CA ARG A 255 -32.43 -11.90 -3.85
C ARG A 255 -31.04 -12.48 -4.12
N ARG A 256 -30.87 -13.80 -3.98
CA ARG A 256 -29.74 -14.56 -4.55
C ARG A 256 -30.10 -15.07 -5.94
#